data_AF-A0AAU8D7W9-F1
#
_entry.id   AF-A0AAU8D7W9-F1
#
_cell.length_a   1.000
_cell.length_b   1.000
_cell.length_c   1.000
_cell.angle_alpha   90.00
_cell.angle_beta   90.00
_cell.angle_gamma   90.00
#
_symmetry.space_group_name_H-M   'P 1'
#
loop_
_entity.id
_entity.type
_entity.pdbx_description
1 polymer ?
#
loop_
_entity_poly.entity_id
_entity_poly.type
_entity_poly.pdbx_seq_one_letter_code
_entity_poly.pdbx_strand_id
1 'polypeptide(L)'
;MTHVLIKGFKVFRDRHGKQRCYHRAAGTPIDLFKNPIGSAGFIAECTRIAALLKAADTAKPGTLGLLISRYRAHASFTDLAPRTQADYQRCFDYLKPIADTPLYRFSSPLVVNIRDKAAQMHGRRFGNYVKTVLALLFAWGKERGYVSVNPAAAIKGDPQVRSDFSELGSSAKVAS
;
A
#
# COMPACT_ATOMS: atom_id res chain seq x y z
N MET A 1 22.62 25.22 -26.69
CA MET A 1 23.04 24.25 -25.66
C MET A 1 22.11 23.05 -25.74
N THR A 2 22.65 21.84 -25.89
CA THR A 2 21.85 20.62 -26.05
C THR A 2 21.22 20.26 -24.69
N HIS A 3 19.91 20.46 -24.55
CA HIS A 3 19.19 20.08 -23.35
C HIS A 3 18.86 18.59 -23.41
N VAL A 4 19.62 17.76 -22.69
CA VAL A 4 19.29 16.34 -22.53
C VAL A 4 18.09 16.23 -21.58
N LEU A 5 16.90 16.03 -22.14
CA LEU A 5 15.65 15.87 -21.40
C LEU A 5 15.42 14.39 -21.07
N ILE A 6 15.95 13.93 -19.93
CA ILE A 6 15.63 12.59 -19.41
C ILE A 6 14.37 12.68 -18.54
N LYS A 7 13.31 11.98 -18.95
CA LYS A 7 12.04 11.91 -18.22
C LYS A 7 12.28 11.42 -16.79
N GLY A 8 11.74 12.14 -15.80
CA GLY A 8 11.90 11.82 -14.38
C GLY A 8 13.12 12.46 -13.69
N PHE A 9 14.03 13.08 -14.44
CA PHE A 9 15.18 13.80 -13.88
C PHE A 9 14.99 15.32 -13.93
N LYS A 10 15.54 16.03 -12.95
CA LYS A 10 15.56 17.49 -12.86
C LYS A 10 17.01 17.95 -12.86
N VAL A 11 17.40 18.66 -13.91
CA VAL A 11 18.70 19.33 -14.01
C VAL A 11 18.52 20.81 -13.75
N PHE A 12 19.31 21.39 -12.85
CA PHE A 12 19.31 22.83 -12.59
C PHE A 12 20.71 23.32 -12.18
N ARG A 13 20.93 24.63 -12.23
CA ARG A 13 22.12 25.27 -11.68
C ARG A 13 21.81 25.77 -10.28
N ASP A 14 22.68 25.45 -9.34
CA ASP A 14 22.59 25.94 -7.97
C ASP A 14 23.02 27.42 -7.89
N ARG A 15 22.74 28.06 -6.75
CA ARG A 15 23.15 29.45 -6.45
C ARG A 15 24.66 29.71 -6.58
N HIS A 16 25.47 28.65 -6.49
CA HIS A 16 26.93 28.69 -6.66
C HIS A 16 27.39 28.34 -8.09
N GLY A 17 26.48 28.32 -9.08
CA GLY A 17 26.79 28.05 -10.49
C GLY A 17 27.03 26.58 -10.84
N LYS A 18 27.09 25.68 -9.86
CA LYS A 18 27.28 24.23 -10.08
C LYS A 18 26.00 23.60 -10.65
N GLN A 19 26.15 22.80 -11.70
CA GLN A 19 25.06 21.97 -12.21
C GLN A 19 24.78 20.82 -11.25
N ARG A 20 23.49 20.53 -11.02
CA ARG A 20 23.04 19.37 -10.26
C ARG A 20 21.92 18.66 -11.01
N CYS A 21 21.92 17.33 -10.92
CA CYS A 21 20.87 16.48 -11.46
C CYS A 21 20.30 15.61 -10.34
N TYR A 22 18.97 15.57 -10.23
CA TYR A 22 18.28 14.72 -9.26
C TYR A 22 17.17 13.93 -9.94
N HIS A 23 16.95 12.70 -9.47
CA HIS A 23 15.74 11.97 -9.81
C HIS A 23 14.55 12.55 -9.01
N ARG A 24 13.46 12.93 -9.68
CA ARG A 24 12.33 13.64 -9.05
C ARG A 24 11.61 12.81 -7.98
N ALA A 25 11.46 11.51 -8.20
CA ALA A 25 10.74 10.62 -7.29
C ALA A 25 11.63 10.02 -6.19
N ALA A 26 12.89 9.73 -6.49
CA ALA A 26 13.83 9.16 -5.51
C ALA A 26 14.54 10.22 -4.67
N GLY A 27 14.62 11.46 -5.15
CA GLY A 27 15.44 12.52 -4.54
C GLY A 27 16.95 12.28 -4.63
N THR A 28 17.40 11.20 -5.28
CA THR A 28 18.81 10.83 -5.36
C THR A 28 19.59 11.76 -6.31
N PRO A 29 20.70 12.38 -5.87
CA PRO A 29 21.58 13.15 -6.75
C PRO A 29 22.40 12.23 -7.65
N ILE A 30 22.62 12.66 -8.89
CA ILE A 30 23.65 12.08 -9.77
C ILE A 30 24.89 12.97 -9.68
N ASP A 31 26.05 12.34 -9.47
CA ASP A 31 27.33 13.02 -9.52
C ASP A 31 27.71 13.35 -10.98
N LEU A 32 27.50 14.61 -11.34
CA LEU A 32 27.77 15.13 -12.69
C LEU A 32 29.26 15.34 -12.97
N PHE A 33 30.14 15.28 -11.96
CA PHE A 33 31.59 15.35 -12.17
C PHE A 33 32.13 14.02 -12.72
N LYS A 34 31.63 12.90 -12.18
CA LYS A 34 31.96 11.55 -12.67
C LYS A 34 31.18 11.17 -13.92
N ASN A 35 29.91 11.56 -13.99
CA ASN A 35 29.00 11.22 -15.07
C ASN A 35 28.44 12.49 -15.71
N PRO A 36 29.20 13.14 -16.62
CA PRO A 36 28.78 14.39 -17.24
C PRO A 36 27.50 14.20 -18.07
N ILE A 37 26.68 15.25 -18.13
CA ILE A 37 25.38 15.24 -18.82
C ILE A 37 25.58 14.86 -20.29
N GLY A 38 24.85 13.86 -20.76
CA GLY A 38 24.94 13.36 -22.14
C GLY A 38 26.00 12.28 -22.36
N SER A 39 26.79 11.92 -21.34
CA SER A 39 27.69 10.76 -21.41
C SER A 39 26.93 9.43 -21.26
N ALA A 40 27.55 8.34 -21.74
CA ALA A 40 27.03 6.99 -21.52
C ALA A 40 26.93 6.66 -20.02
N GLY A 41 27.89 7.12 -19.20
CA GLY A 41 27.87 6.94 -17.74
C GLY A 41 26.68 7.62 -17.06
N PHE A 42 26.27 8.80 -17.55
CA PHE A 42 25.07 9.49 -17.07
C PHE A 42 23.79 8.71 -17.39
N ILE A 43 23.66 8.18 -18.61
CA ILE A 43 22.50 7.37 -19.01
C ILE A 43 22.45 6.06 -18.20
N ALA A 44 23.59 5.41 -17.98
CA ALA A 44 23.70 4.21 -17.16
C ALA A 44 23.26 4.48 -15.70
N GLU A 45 23.65 5.61 -15.12
CA GLU A 45 23.26 5.96 -13.76
C GLU A 45 21.76 6.32 -13.66
N CYS A 46 21.22 7.03 -14.66
CA CYS A 46 19.79 7.29 -14.75
C CYS A 46 18.97 6.00 -14.84
N THR A 47 19.40 5.04 -15.66
CA THR A 47 18.73 3.74 -15.79
C THR A 47 18.85 2.90 -14.52
N ARG A 48 20.01 2.93 -13.84
CA ARG A 48 20.22 2.26 -12.54
C ARG A 48 19.25 2.79 -11.47
N ILE A 49 19.14 4.11 -11.31
CA ILE A 49 18.24 4.73 -10.32
C ILE A 49 16.77 4.43 -10.65
N ALA A 50 16.39 4.51 -11.93
CA ALA A 50 15.04 4.17 -12.36
C ALA A 50 14.71 2.68 -12.12
N ALA A 51 15.66 1.78 -12.39
CA ALA A 51 15.52 0.35 -12.14
C ALA A 51 15.40 0.04 -10.64
N LEU A 52 16.17 0.71 -9.78
CA LEU A 52 16.07 0.54 -8.33
C LEU A 52 14.71 0.98 -7.78
N LEU A 53 14.16 2.10 -8.27
CA LEU A 53 12.81 2.51 -7.90
C LEU A 53 11.76 1.50 -8.40
N LYS A 54 11.88 1.04 -9.65
CA LYS A 54 10.97 0.03 -10.19
C LYS A 54 11.07 -1.30 -9.41
N ALA A 55 12.26 -1.67 -8.96
CA ALA A 55 12.49 -2.85 -8.13
C ALA A 55 11.94 -2.67 -6.70
N ALA A 56 11.97 -1.46 -6.15
CA ALA A 56 11.35 -1.14 -4.87
C ALA A 56 9.81 -1.13 -4.97
N ASP A 57 9.26 -0.63 -6.09
CA ASP A 57 7.82 -0.57 -6.34
C ASP A 57 7.23 -1.94 -6.72
N THR A 58 8.04 -2.86 -7.25
CA THR A 58 7.60 -4.23 -7.53
C THR A 58 7.61 -5.04 -6.25
N ALA A 59 6.44 -5.09 -5.59
CA ALA A 59 6.20 -5.91 -4.43
C ALA A 59 6.75 -7.33 -4.63
N LYS A 60 7.69 -7.74 -3.77
CA LYS A 60 8.38 -9.03 -3.86
C LYS A 60 7.37 -10.18 -3.93
N PRO A 61 7.64 -11.25 -4.68
CA PRO A 61 6.74 -12.41 -4.75
C PRO A 61 6.44 -12.92 -3.34
N GLY A 62 5.15 -12.98 -3.00
CA GLY A 62 4.69 -13.44 -1.69
C GLY A 62 4.64 -12.39 -0.57
N THR A 63 4.50 -11.09 -0.88
CA THR A 63 4.22 -10.04 0.14
C THR A 63 2.75 -9.60 0.14
N LEU A 64 2.32 -8.95 1.23
CA LEU A 64 0.98 -8.37 1.34
C LEU A 64 0.72 -7.33 0.25
N GLY A 65 1.70 -6.48 -0.07
CA GLY A 65 1.59 -5.43 -1.08
C GLY A 65 1.33 -5.99 -2.48
N LEU A 66 1.95 -7.13 -2.81
CA LEU A 66 1.70 -7.82 -4.08
C LEU A 66 0.27 -8.36 -4.09
N LEU A 67 -0.18 -8.97 -3.00
CA LEU A 67 -1.53 -9.52 -2.88
C LEU A 67 -2.60 -8.43 -3.01
N ILE A 68 -2.41 -7.27 -2.36
CA ILE A 68 -3.31 -6.11 -2.48
C ILE A 68 -3.32 -5.58 -3.92
N SER A 69 -2.15 -5.44 -4.54
CA SER A 69 -2.06 -4.94 -5.92
C SER A 69 -2.76 -5.86 -6.92
N ARG A 70 -2.59 -7.18 -6.75
CA ARG A 70 -3.25 -8.19 -7.58
C ARG A 70 -4.77 -8.23 -7.34
N TYR A 71 -5.21 -8.09 -6.10
CA TYR A 71 -6.62 -8.00 -5.74
C TYR A 71 -7.29 -6.76 -6.36
N ARG A 72 -6.63 -5.59 -6.31
CA ARG A 72 -7.15 -4.34 -6.90
C ARG A 72 -7.32 -4.41 -8.42
N ALA A 73 -6.50 -5.20 -9.10
CA ALA A 73 -6.57 -5.40 -10.54
C ALA A 73 -7.62 -6.44 -10.96
N HIS A 74 -8.24 -7.15 -10.01
CA HIS A 74 -9.16 -8.26 -10.28
C HIS A 74 -10.63 -7.79 -10.26
N ALA A 75 -11.49 -8.50 -10.99
CA ALA A 75 -12.94 -8.32 -11.06
C ALA A 75 -13.59 -8.16 -9.66
N SER A 76 -13.21 -9.00 -8.71
CA SER A 76 -13.65 -8.94 -7.30
C SER A 76 -13.47 -7.58 -6.62
N PHE A 77 -12.59 -6.71 -7.11
CA PHE A 77 -12.47 -5.33 -6.64
C PHE A 77 -13.11 -4.33 -7.61
N THR A 78 -12.89 -4.48 -8.92
CA THR A 78 -13.38 -3.53 -9.92
C THR A 78 -14.91 -3.53 -10.04
N ASP A 79 -15.54 -4.66 -9.74
CA ASP A 79 -17.00 -4.84 -9.84
C ASP A 79 -17.72 -4.35 -8.55
N LEU A 80 -16.98 -4.00 -7.51
CA LEU A 80 -17.55 -3.45 -6.28
C LEU A 80 -18.10 -2.05 -6.51
N ALA A 81 -19.13 -1.68 -5.75
CA ALA A 81 -19.65 -0.31 -5.75
C ALA A 81 -18.55 0.72 -5.42
N PRO A 82 -18.54 1.91 -6.03
CA PRO A 82 -17.49 2.92 -5.82
C PRO A 82 -17.29 3.29 -4.34
N ARG A 83 -18.37 3.31 -3.56
CA ARG A 83 -18.32 3.55 -2.11
C ARG A 83 -17.54 2.45 -1.38
N THR A 84 -17.80 1.18 -1.72
CA THR A 84 -17.12 0.03 -1.14
C THR A 84 -15.64 0.00 -1.54
N GLN A 85 -15.32 0.37 -2.79
CA GLN A 85 -13.93 0.52 -3.24
C GLN A 85 -13.20 1.60 -2.41
N ALA A 86 -13.85 2.73 -2.16
CA ALA A 86 -13.28 3.81 -1.34
C ALA A 86 -13.05 3.38 0.12
N ASP A 87 -14.00 2.65 0.72
CA ASP A 87 -13.85 2.13 2.08
C ASP A 87 -12.71 1.10 2.16
N TYR A 88 -12.56 0.24 1.16
CA TYR A 88 -11.44 -0.71 1.07
C TYR A 88 -10.11 0.02 0.89
N GLN A 89 -10.09 1.09 0.09
CA GLN A 89 -8.90 1.89 -0.13
C GLN A 89 -8.39 2.49 1.18
N ARG A 90 -9.27 2.94 2.08
CA ARG A 90 -8.87 3.40 3.43
C ARG A 90 -8.16 2.31 4.23
N CYS A 91 -8.65 1.07 4.17
CA CYS A 91 -7.97 -0.07 4.80
C CYS A 91 -6.62 -0.36 4.14
N PHE A 92 -6.53 -0.31 2.81
CA PHE A 92 -5.26 -0.52 2.11
C PHE A 92 -4.24 0.57 2.43
N ASP A 93 -4.68 1.82 2.53
CA ASP A 93 -3.84 2.95 2.91
C ASP A 93 -3.28 2.78 4.32
N TYR A 94 -4.09 2.29 5.27
CA TYR A 94 -3.63 1.92 6.61
C TYR A 94 -2.61 0.78 6.61
N LEU A 95 -2.75 -0.19 5.71
CA LEU A 95 -1.86 -1.36 5.60
C LEU A 95 -0.56 -1.09 4.81
N LYS A 96 -0.44 0.07 4.14
CA LYS A 96 0.77 0.43 3.36
C LYS A 96 2.08 0.26 4.12
N PRO A 97 2.22 0.67 5.41
CA PRO A 97 3.48 0.53 6.14
C PRO A 97 3.94 -0.92 6.32
N ILE A 98 3.01 -1.88 6.23
CA ILE A 98 3.31 -3.31 6.37
C ILE A 98 3.20 -4.07 5.04
N ALA A 99 3.09 -3.36 3.91
CA ALA A 99 2.92 -3.96 2.58
C ALA A 99 4.08 -4.88 2.18
N ASP A 100 5.31 -4.58 2.62
CA ASP A 100 6.49 -5.40 2.31
C ASP A 100 6.60 -6.68 3.17
N THR A 101 5.67 -6.88 4.11
CA THR A 101 5.68 -8.07 4.97
C THR A 101 5.36 -9.31 4.12
N PRO A 102 6.20 -10.37 4.20
CA PRO A 102 5.91 -11.63 3.53
C PRO A 102 4.64 -12.31 4.08
N LEU A 103 3.84 -12.92 3.20
CA LEU A 103 2.57 -13.57 3.51
C LEU A 103 2.72 -14.70 4.54
N TYR A 104 3.84 -15.44 4.53
CA TYR A 104 4.11 -16.51 5.50
C TYR A 104 4.30 -16.01 6.94
N ARG A 105 4.61 -14.72 7.15
CA ARG A 105 4.73 -14.12 8.48
C ARG A 105 3.39 -13.75 9.09
N PHE A 106 2.32 -13.75 8.29
CA PHE A 106 0.98 -13.45 8.80
C PHE A 106 0.43 -14.65 9.56
N SER A 107 0.44 -14.53 10.87
CA SER A 107 -0.20 -15.46 11.81
C SER A 107 -1.49 -14.83 12.38
N SER A 108 -2.39 -15.66 12.91
CA SER A 108 -3.62 -15.16 13.54
C SER A 108 -3.35 -14.12 14.65
N PRO A 109 -2.35 -14.30 15.55
CA PRO A 109 -2.00 -13.29 16.54
C PRO A 109 -1.55 -11.95 15.92
N LEU A 110 -0.80 -12.00 14.82
CA LEU A 110 -0.35 -10.78 14.13
C LEU A 110 -1.54 -10.01 13.54
N VAL A 111 -2.53 -10.70 12.98
CA VAL A 111 -3.76 -10.05 12.48
C VAL A 111 -4.59 -9.46 13.62
N VAL A 112 -4.67 -10.12 14.78
CA VAL A 112 -5.30 -9.56 15.99
C VAL A 112 -4.58 -8.28 16.43
N ASN A 113 -3.25 -8.29 16.48
CA ASN A 113 -2.46 -7.11 16.85
C ASN A 113 -2.68 -5.94 15.86
N ILE A 114 -2.79 -6.22 14.56
CA ILE A 114 -3.12 -5.19 13.55
C ILE A 114 -4.52 -4.62 13.80
N ARG A 115 -5.52 -5.48 14.05
CA ARG A 115 -6.89 -5.08 14.38
C ARG A 115 -6.92 -4.17 15.62
N ASP A 116 -6.22 -4.57 16.67
CA ASP A 116 -6.26 -3.86 17.95
C ASP A 116 -5.53 -2.51 17.85
N LYS A 117 -4.40 -2.44 17.14
CA LYS A 117 -3.74 -1.16 16.80
C LYS A 117 -4.63 -0.26 15.96
N ALA A 118 -5.30 -0.80 14.95
CA ALA A 118 -6.23 -0.04 14.13
C ALA A 118 -7.43 0.47 14.95
N ALA A 119 -7.93 -0.34 15.88
CA ALA A 119 -8.99 0.03 16.80
C ALA A 119 -8.59 1.16 17.76
N GLN A 120 -7.35 1.14 18.27
CA GLN A 120 -6.80 2.21 19.11
C GLN A 120 -6.65 3.53 18.35
N MET A 121 -6.21 3.49 17.09
CA MET A 121 -5.93 4.71 16.31
C MET A 121 -7.17 5.34 15.66
N HIS A 122 -8.08 4.52 15.15
CA HIS A 122 -9.19 4.97 14.30
C HIS A 122 -10.57 4.49 14.78
N GLY A 123 -10.63 3.90 15.98
CA GLY A 123 -11.85 3.39 16.58
C GLY A 123 -12.13 1.92 16.23
N ARG A 124 -12.87 1.26 17.12
CA ARG A 124 -13.15 -0.19 17.09
C ARG A 124 -13.80 -0.65 15.78
N ARG A 125 -14.69 0.17 15.21
CA ARG A 125 -15.33 -0.11 13.91
C ARG A 125 -14.30 -0.26 12.80
N PHE A 126 -13.33 0.65 12.72
CA PHE A 126 -12.28 0.59 11.72
C PHE A 126 -11.38 -0.64 11.91
N GLY A 127 -10.98 -0.95 13.15
CA GLY A 127 -10.20 -2.16 13.44
C GLY A 127 -10.90 -3.45 12.98
N ASN A 128 -12.18 -3.61 13.33
CA ASN A 128 -12.99 -4.75 12.87
C ASN A 128 -13.12 -4.80 11.33
N TYR A 129 -13.22 -3.64 10.69
CA TYR A 129 -13.28 -3.54 9.24
C TYR A 129 -11.96 -3.95 8.58
N VAL A 130 -10.82 -3.47 9.08
CA VAL A 130 -9.47 -3.89 8.64
C VAL A 130 -9.31 -5.41 8.76
N LYS A 131 -9.73 -6.01 9.88
CA LYS A 131 -9.72 -7.47 10.06
C LYS A 131 -10.57 -8.19 9.00
N THR A 132 -11.73 -7.63 8.66
CA THR A 132 -12.65 -8.21 7.66
C THR A 132 -12.05 -8.14 6.26
N VAL A 133 -11.48 -7.00 5.89
CA VAL A 133 -10.79 -6.81 4.61
C VAL A 133 -9.58 -7.75 4.50
N LEU A 134 -8.77 -7.88 5.55
CA LEU A 134 -7.65 -8.84 5.56
C LEU A 134 -8.13 -10.29 5.37
N ALA A 135 -9.20 -10.70 6.06
CA ALA A 135 -9.76 -12.04 5.91
C ALA A 135 -10.22 -12.33 4.47
N LEU A 136 -10.86 -11.35 3.83
CA LEU A 136 -11.28 -11.45 2.42
C LEU A 136 -10.06 -11.54 1.49
N LEU A 137 -9.04 -10.72 1.72
CA LEU A 137 -7.83 -10.69 0.91
C LEU A 137 -7.06 -12.02 0.98
N PHE A 138 -6.94 -12.60 2.17
CA PHE A 138 -6.32 -13.91 2.37
C PHE A 138 -7.17 -15.06 1.81
N ALA A 139 -8.50 -14.96 1.84
CA ALA A 139 -9.37 -15.94 1.19
C ALA A 139 -9.17 -15.92 -0.34
N TRP A 140 -9.19 -14.73 -0.94
CA TRP A 140 -8.91 -14.54 -2.36
C TRP A 140 -7.52 -15.02 -2.76
N GLY A 141 -6.53 -14.76 -1.91
CA GLY A 141 -5.16 -15.24 -2.07
C GLY A 141 -5.04 -16.76 -2.00
N LYS A 142 -5.79 -17.41 -1.09
CA LYS A 142 -5.82 -18.86 -0.94
C LYS A 142 -6.37 -19.56 -2.18
N GLU A 143 -7.49 -19.09 -2.72
CA GLU A 143 -8.10 -19.65 -3.94
C GLU A 143 -7.16 -19.66 -5.15
N ARG A 144 -6.20 -18.71 -5.18
CA ARG A 144 -5.26 -18.52 -6.29
C ARG A 144 -3.86 -19.01 -5.98
N GLY A 145 -3.67 -19.71 -4.87
CA GLY A 145 -2.39 -20.33 -4.50
C GLY A 145 -1.33 -19.36 -3.97
N TYR A 146 -1.68 -18.12 -3.61
CA TYR A 146 -0.73 -17.17 -3.00
C TYR A 146 -0.43 -17.48 -1.53
N VAL A 147 -1.38 -18.11 -0.83
CA VAL A 147 -1.27 -18.49 0.59
C VAL A 147 -1.89 -19.87 0.79
N SER A 148 -1.30 -20.71 1.62
CA SER A 148 -1.83 -22.05 1.92
C SER A 148 -3.06 -22.03 2.84
N VAL A 149 -3.05 -21.14 3.84
CA VAL A 149 -4.08 -21.04 4.88
C VAL A 149 -4.49 -19.58 5.06
N ASN A 150 -5.77 -19.33 5.38
CA ASN A 150 -6.23 -17.99 5.76
C ASN A 150 -6.06 -17.76 7.27
N PRO A 151 -5.05 -17.00 7.72
CA PRO A 151 -4.80 -16.76 9.15
C PRO A 151 -5.88 -15.90 9.81
N ALA A 152 -6.71 -15.20 9.03
CA ALA A 152 -7.72 -14.25 9.51
C ALA A 152 -9.15 -14.82 9.54
N ALA A 153 -9.35 -16.04 9.04
CA ALA A 153 -10.66 -16.68 8.94
C ALA A 153 -11.31 -16.95 10.32
N ALA A 154 -10.53 -17.46 11.29
CA ALA A 154 -11.04 -17.86 12.60
C ALA A 154 -11.11 -16.72 13.64
N ILE A 155 -10.68 -15.50 13.28
CA ILE A 155 -10.61 -14.38 14.23
C ILE A 155 -12.01 -13.79 14.44
N LYS A 156 -12.55 -13.87 15.66
CA LYS A 156 -13.83 -13.24 16.00
C LYS A 156 -13.71 -11.72 16.01
N GLY A 157 -14.74 -11.03 15.52
CA GLY A 157 -14.85 -9.57 15.67
C GLY A 157 -15.07 -9.20 17.14
N ASP A 158 -14.66 -7.99 17.54
CA ASP A 158 -14.94 -7.49 18.89
C ASP A 158 -16.48 -7.33 19.08
N PRO A 159 -17.12 -8.06 20.02
CA PRO A 159 -18.57 -8.06 20.20
C PRO A 159 -19.16 -6.71 20.57
N GLN A 160 -18.41 -5.82 21.24
CA GLN A 160 -18.93 -4.56 21.77
C GLN A 160 -19.37 -3.56 20.68
N VAL A 161 -18.92 -3.73 19.43
CA VAL A 161 -19.36 -2.87 18.33
C VAL A 161 -20.77 -3.23 17.81
N ARG A 162 -21.23 -4.47 18.05
CA ARG A 162 -22.57 -4.92 17.64
C ARG A 162 -23.67 -4.35 18.56
N SER A 163 -23.39 -4.10 19.84
CA SER A 163 -24.35 -3.54 20.80
C SER A 163 -24.65 -2.05 20.55
N ASP A 164 -23.68 -1.27 20.07
CA ASP A 164 -23.88 0.16 19.82
C ASP A 164 -24.91 0.46 18.71
N PHE A 165 -25.20 -0.53 17.85
CA PHE A 165 -26.18 -0.39 16.76
C PHE A 165 -27.61 -0.76 17.16
N SER A 166 -27.80 -1.60 18.19
CA SER A 166 -29.15 -1.93 18.67
C SER A 166 -29.81 -0.76 19.40
N GLU A 167 -29.03 0.12 20.02
CA GLU A 167 -29.57 1.29 20.73
C GLU A 167 -29.91 2.45 19.79
N LEU A 168 -29.12 2.66 18.72
CA LEU A 168 -29.39 3.70 17.72
C LEU A 168 -30.58 3.38 16.79
N GLY A 169 -30.98 2.11 16.70
CA GLY A 169 -32.18 1.69 15.94
C GLY A 169 -33.49 1.71 16.73
N SER A 170 -33.43 1.79 18.07
CA SER A 170 -34.63 1.70 18.92
C SER A 170 -35.29 3.07 19.21
N SER A 171 -34.58 4.19 19.05
CA SER A 171 -35.14 5.53 19.30
C SER A 171 -35.96 6.10 18.13
N ALA A 172 -36.07 5.40 17.00
CA ALA A 172 -36.78 5.90 15.80
C ALA A 172 -38.25 5.43 15.70
N LYS A 173 -38.82 4.80 16.75
CA LYS A 173 -40.16 4.17 16.66
C LYS A 173 -41.21 4.69 17.64
N VAL A 174 -41.00 5.83 18.31
CA VAL A 174 -41.97 6.38 19.30
C VAL A 174 -42.34 7.85 19.02
N ALA A 175 -42.56 8.19 17.76
CA ALA A 175 -43.18 9.47 17.39
C ALA A 175 -44.09 9.27 16.17
N SER A 176 -45.29 8.76 16.43
CA SER A 176 -46.46 8.84 15.55
C SER A 176 -47.70 8.85 16.42
#